data_AF-A0A2V7X0D7-F1
#
_entry.id   AF-A0A2V7X0D7-F1
#
_cell.length_a   1.000
_cell.length_b   1.000
_cell.length_c   1.000
_cell.angle_alpha   90.00
_cell.angle_beta   90.00
_cell.angle_gamma   90.00
#
_symmetry.space_group_name_H-M   'P 1'
#
loop_
_entity.id
_entity.type
_entity.pdbx_description
1 polymer ?
#
loop_
_entity_poly.entity_id
_entity_poly.type
_entity_poly.pdbx_seq_one_letter_code
_entity_poly.pdbx_strand_id
1 'polypeptide(L)'
;MQQENVSKLPASFADYLKFISQTLEENSKRGGIAMKFEVAYFRPTTFSDPTRAQAEDLYARYVTGGIPTEKEYRTFQDFIFRYLVQEGGRLHLPVHIHTAIGIGDYFNLSSSNIMNLESVLRDQRYASTTFVMIHA
;
A
#
# COMPACT_ATOMS: atom_id res chain seq x y z
N MET A 1 11.87 7.38 9.34
CA MET A 1 11.56 6.68 10.61
C MET A 1 11.46 7.61 11.82
N GLN A 2 12.08 8.80 11.84
CA GLN A 2 11.97 9.75 12.95
C GLN A 2 10.55 10.32 13.18
N GLN A 3 9.69 10.28 12.17
CA GLN A 3 8.35 10.89 12.23
C GLN A 3 7.37 10.15 13.16
N GLU A 4 7.62 8.86 13.43
CA GLU A 4 6.76 7.98 14.25
C GLU A 4 7.52 7.34 15.43
N ASN A 5 8.72 7.85 15.77
CA ASN A 5 9.59 7.30 16.84
C ASN A 5 9.89 5.79 16.74
N VAL A 6 9.90 5.22 15.53
CA VAL A 6 10.17 3.80 15.31
C VAL A 6 11.68 3.57 15.28
N SER A 7 12.21 2.93 16.33
CA SER A 7 13.63 2.54 16.42
C SER A 7 13.89 1.12 15.91
N LYS A 8 12.86 0.27 15.90
CA LYS A 8 12.85 -1.10 15.35
C LYS A 8 11.47 -1.42 14.80
N LEU A 9 11.42 -2.31 13.80
CA LEU A 9 10.16 -2.84 13.30
C LEU A 9 9.44 -3.64 14.40
N PRO A 10 8.09 -3.64 14.44
CA PRO A 10 7.32 -4.46 15.36
C PRO A 10 7.68 -5.95 15.27
N ALA A 11 7.73 -6.65 16.40
CA ALA A 11 8.23 -8.03 16.44
C ALA A 11 7.31 -9.03 15.73
N SER A 12 6.01 -8.73 15.65
CA SER A 12 5.01 -9.57 14.99
C SER A 12 4.34 -8.86 13.82
N PHE A 13 3.83 -9.62 12.87
CA PHE A 13 3.08 -9.06 11.75
C PHE A 13 1.77 -8.40 12.21
N ALA A 14 1.12 -8.95 13.24
CA ALA A 14 -0.07 -8.34 13.82
C ALA A 14 0.23 -6.95 14.41
N ASP A 15 1.34 -6.80 15.14
CA ASP A 15 1.76 -5.51 15.68
C ASP A 15 2.17 -4.53 14.58
N TYR A 16 2.73 -5.03 13.47
CA TYR A 16 3.03 -4.21 12.30
C TYR A 16 1.77 -3.64 11.64
N LEU A 17 0.74 -4.47 11.44
CA LEU A 17 -0.55 -4.00 10.90
C LEU A 17 -1.22 -3.01 11.87
N LYS A 18 -1.18 -3.30 13.17
CA LYS A 18 -1.69 -2.38 14.20
C LYS A 18 -0.97 -1.03 14.15
N PHE A 19 0.35 -1.04 14.03
CA PHE A 19 1.16 0.16 13.87
C PHE A 19 0.71 0.97 12.64
N ILE A 20 0.52 0.33 11.48
CA ILE A 20 0.01 0.99 10.27
C ILE A 20 -1.34 1.66 10.53
N SER A 21 -2.32 0.93 11.08
CA SER A 21 -3.64 1.48 11.38
C SER A 21 -3.59 2.65 12.35
N GLN A 22 -2.77 2.56 13.40
CA GLN A 22 -2.60 3.63 14.38
C GLN A 22 -2.00 4.87 13.76
N THR A 23 -0.95 4.73 12.93
CA THR A 23 -0.36 5.86 12.20
C THR A 23 -1.39 6.53 11.29
N LEU A 24 -2.24 5.77 10.58
CA LEU A 24 -3.29 6.35 9.74
C LEU A 24 -4.34 7.11 10.57
N GLU A 25 -4.79 6.54 11.68
CA GLU A 25 -5.73 7.19 12.60
C GLU A 25 -5.16 8.48 13.20
N GLU A 26 -3.89 8.47 13.60
CA GLU A 26 -3.20 9.63 14.16
C GLU A 26 -3.03 10.73 13.11
N ASN A 27 -2.66 10.37 11.87
CA ASN A 27 -2.59 11.32 10.77
C ASN A 27 -3.97 11.92 10.45
N SER A 28 -5.03 11.11 10.45
CA SER A 28 -6.41 11.59 10.27
C SER A 28 -6.81 12.58 11.38
N LYS A 29 -6.54 12.24 12.66
CA LYS A 29 -6.80 13.13 13.81
C LYS A 29 -6.03 14.46 13.74
N ARG A 30 -4.88 14.46 13.07
CA ARG A 30 -4.04 15.65 12.84
C ARG A 30 -4.44 16.46 11.60
N GLY A 31 -5.55 16.11 10.95
CA GLY A 31 -6.09 16.81 9.78
C GLY A 31 -5.64 16.23 8.44
N GLY A 32 -5.07 15.01 8.41
CA GLY A 32 -4.83 14.28 7.18
C GLY A 32 -6.15 13.94 6.49
N ILE A 33 -6.32 14.40 5.24
CA ILE A 33 -7.59 14.31 4.51
C ILE A 33 -7.64 13.20 3.46
N ALA A 34 -6.51 12.56 3.14
CA ALA A 34 -6.42 11.52 2.11
C ALA A 34 -5.15 10.68 2.28
N MET A 35 -5.13 9.50 1.66
CA MET A 35 -3.92 8.71 1.46
C MET A 35 -3.47 8.83 0.00
N LYS A 36 -2.17 9.00 -0.23
CA LYS A 36 -1.61 9.12 -1.58
C LYS A 36 -0.60 8.02 -1.86
N PHE A 37 -0.82 7.30 -2.96
CA PHE A 37 0.09 6.32 -3.51
C PHE A 37 0.81 6.87 -4.74
N GLU A 38 2.13 6.81 -4.70
CA GLU A 38 3.06 7.12 -5.80
C GLU A 38 3.63 5.85 -6.43
N VAL A 39 2.90 4.73 -6.27
CA VAL A 39 3.36 3.38 -6.60
C VAL A 39 3.80 3.19 -8.05
N ALA A 40 3.19 3.92 -8.98
CA ALA A 40 3.50 3.93 -10.41
C ALA A 40 4.96 4.34 -10.73
N TYR A 41 5.63 5.08 -9.83
CA TYR A 41 7.04 5.44 -10.00
C TYR A 41 8.01 4.30 -9.68
N PHE A 42 7.57 3.30 -8.92
CA PHE A 42 8.45 2.27 -8.34
C PHE A 42 8.15 0.86 -8.84
N ARG A 43 6.98 0.65 -9.45
CA ARG A 43 6.51 -0.65 -9.91
C ARG A 43 5.32 -0.55 -10.85
N PRO A 44 5.04 -1.61 -11.63
CA PRO A 44 3.75 -1.75 -12.30
C PRO A 44 2.57 -1.66 -11.32
N THR A 45 1.49 -1.02 -11.74
CA THR A 45 0.24 -0.83 -10.98
C THR A 45 -0.66 -2.08 -10.96
N THR A 46 -0.07 -3.26 -11.10
CA THR A 46 -0.75 -4.56 -10.96
C THR A 46 -0.54 -5.09 -9.54
N PHE A 47 -1.63 -5.50 -8.90
CA PHE A 47 -1.62 -6.02 -7.53
C PHE A 47 -2.28 -7.41 -7.47
N SER A 48 -1.49 -8.41 -7.08
CA SER A 48 -2.00 -9.73 -6.69
C SER A 48 -2.82 -9.65 -5.39
N ASP A 49 -3.47 -10.74 -4.99
CA ASP A 49 -4.26 -10.82 -3.75
C ASP A 49 -3.68 -11.90 -2.80
N PRO A 50 -2.51 -11.63 -2.19
CA PRO A 50 -1.87 -12.56 -1.27
C PRO A 50 -2.69 -12.71 0.01
N THR A 51 -2.64 -13.89 0.61
CA THR A 51 -3.29 -14.14 1.91
C THR A 51 -2.50 -13.50 3.05
N ARG A 52 -3.19 -13.24 4.17
CA ARG A 52 -2.54 -12.76 5.40
C ARG A 52 -1.41 -13.69 5.85
N ALA A 53 -1.59 -15.01 5.73
CA ALA A 53 -0.59 -15.99 6.12
C ALA A 53 0.69 -15.91 5.24
N GLN A 54 0.55 -15.64 3.94
CA GLN A 54 1.70 -15.44 3.05
C GLN A 54 2.48 -14.17 3.42
N ALA A 55 1.78 -13.07 3.71
CA ALA A 55 2.42 -11.84 4.14
C ALA A 55 3.07 -11.96 5.53
N GLU A 56 2.45 -12.71 6.44
CA GLU A 56 2.97 -12.99 7.79
C GLU A 56 4.25 -13.83 7.76
N ASP A 57 4.29 -14.88 6.93
CA ASP A 57 5.51 -15.67 6.69
C ASP A 57 6.65 -14.79 6.19
N LEU A 58 6.38 -13.96 5.17
CA LEU A 58 7.36 -13.04 4.61
C LEU A 58 7.86 -12.05 5.67
N TYR A 59 6.96 -11.46 6.45
CA TYR A 59 7.34 -10.55 7.53
C TYR A 59 8.25 -11.24 8.54
N ALA A 60 7.86 -12.43 9.03
CA ALA A 60 8.63 -13.17 10.02
C ALA A 60 10.04 -13.53 9.54
N ARG A 61 10.20 -13.88 8.25
CA ARG A 61 11.50 -14.20 7.66
C ARG A 61 12.45 -13.00 7.54
N TYR A 62 11.92 -11.80 7.31
CA TYR A 62 12.73 -10.63 6.96
C TYR A 62 12.74 -9.50 8.01
N VAL A 63 11.94 -9.59 9.08
CA VAL A 63 11.83 -8.53 10.10
C VAL A 63 13.15 -8.24 10.84
N THR A 64 14.02 -9.24 10.99
CA THR A 64 15.34 -9.09 11.63
C THR A 64 16.48 -8.83 10.64
N GLY A 65 16.19 -8.80 9.33
CA GLY A 65 17.17 -8.61 8.26
C GLY A 65 17.05 -9.63 7.14
N GLY A 66 17.95 -9.56 6.15
CA GLY A 66 17.92 -10.36 4.93
C GLY A 66 17.40 -9.59 3.73
N ILE A 67 17.54 -10.19 2.54
CA ILE A 67 17.14 -9.58 1.27
C ILE A 67 16.09 -10.47 0.62
N PRO A 68 14.81 -10.04 0.52
CA PRO A 68 13.79 -10.80 -0.19
C PRO A 68 14.06 -10.82 -1.69
N THR A 69 13.61 -11.87 -2.36
CA THR A 69 13.54 -11.85 -3.83
C THR A 69 12.52 -10.82 -4.30
N GLU A 70 12.59 -10.39 -5.57
CA GLU A 70 11.63 -9.45 -6.14
C GLU A 70 10.18 -9.95 -5.97
N LYS A 71 9.93 -11.23 -6.24
CA LYS A 71 8.59 -11.84 -6.12
C LYS A 71 8.07 -11.77 -4.69
N GLU A 72 8.90 -12.09 -3.71
CA GLU A 72 8.55 -12.03 -2.29
C GLU A 72 8.26 -10.60 -1.86
N TYR A 73 9.10 -9.65 -2.29
CA TYR A 73 8.92 -8.24 -1.99
C TYR A 73 7.61 -7.71 -2.59
N ARG A 74 7.29 -8.06 -3.84
CA ARG A 74 6.01 -7.70 -4.47
C ARG A 74 4.82 -8.34 -3.78
N THR A 75 4.92 -9.61 -3.38
CA THR A 75 3.88 -10.30 -2.62
C THR A 75 3.57 -9.56 -1.32
N PHE A 76 4.60 -9.17 -0.56
CA PHE A 76 4.40 -8.41 0.68
C PHE A 76 3.81 -7.01 0.41
N GLN A 77 4.33 -6.29 -0.58
CA GLN A 77 3.81 -4.97 -0.95
C GLN A 77 2.35 -5.01 -1.40
N ASP A 78 1.93 -6.04 -2.14
CA ASP A 78 0.55 -6.19 -2.60
C ASP A 78 -0.40 -6.37 -1.43
N PHE A 79 -0.01 -7.17 -0.43
CA PHE A 79 -0.78 -7.31 0.79
C PHE A 79 -0.92 -5.97 1.51
N ILE A 80 0.18 -5.25 1.73
CA ILE A 80 0.17 -3.98 2.46
C ILE A 80 -0.62 -2.92 1.72
N PHE A 81 -0.49 -2.84 0.39
CA PHE A 81 -1.30 -1.96 -0.45
C PHE A 81 -2.79 -2.23 -0.24
N ARG A 82 -3.22 -3.50 -0.36
CA ARG A 82 -4.62 -3.91 -0.18
C ARG A 82 -5.14 -3.64 1.23
N TYR A 83 -4.29 -3.83 2.25
CA TYR A 83 -4.62 -3.50 3.64
C TYR A 83 -4.83 -1.99 3.83
N LEU A 84 -3.94 -1.16 3.29
CA LEU A 84 -4.07 0.30 3.34
C LEU A 84 -5.33 0.79 2.60
N VAL A 85 -5.65 0.21 1.44
CA VAL A 85 -6.89 0.55 0.71
C VAL A 85 -8.12 0.29 1.60
N GLN A 86 -8.17 -0.87 2.27
CA GLN A 86 -9.26 -1.18 3.20
C GLN A 86 -9.33 -0.19 4.36
N GLU A 87 -8.18 0.22 4.93
CA GLU A 87 -8.11 1.23 5.97
C GLU A 87 -8.62 2.60 5.50
N GLY A 88 -8.43 2.94 4.22
CA GLY A 88 -8.96 4.16 3.63
C GLY A 88 -10.48 4.20 3.67
N GLY A 89 -11.13 3.09 3.28
CA GLY A 89 -12.57 2.93 3.42
C GLY A 89 -13.05 2.99 4.88
N ARG A 90 -12.32 2.35 5.81
CA ARG A 90 -12.65 2.36 7.25
C ARG A 90 -12.58 3.76 7.87
N LEU A 91 -11.58 4.54 7.47
CA LEU A 91 -11.31 5.88 8.01
C LEU A 91 -11.96 7.00 7.21
N HIS A 92 -12.71 6.68 6.15
CA HIS A 92 -13.24 7.66 5.19
C HIS A 92 -12.17 8.59 4.60
N LEU A 93 -10.96 8.07 4.40
CA LEU A 93 -9.86 8.76 3.74
C LEU A 93 -9.85 8.35 2.26
N PRO A 94 -10.09 9.28 1.32
CA PRO A 94 -9.93 9.00 -0.10
C PRO A 94 -8.54 8.45 -0.42
N VAL A 95 -8.51 7.43 -1.27
CA VAL A 95 -7.28 6.78 -1.74
C VAL A 95 -6.92 7.37 -3.09
N HIS A 96 -5.94 8.26 -3.06
CA HIS A 96 -5.38 8.90 -4.25
C HIS A 96 -4.31 7.99 -4.84
N ILE A 97 -4.45 7.60 -6.11
CA ILE A 97 -3.46 6.80 -6.83
C ILE A 97 -2.93 7.64 -7.98
N HIS A 98 -1.61 7.83 -8.03
CA HIS A 98 -0.96 8.38 -9.20
C HIS A 98 -1.05 7.38 -10.35
N THR A 99 -1.62 7.80 -11.48
CA THR A 99 -1.79 7.01 -12.71
C THR A 99 -1.30 7.82 -13.91
N ALA A 100 -1.17 7.19 -15.07
CA ALA A 100 -0.86 7.87 -16.33
C ALA A 100 0.49 8.60 -16.34
N ILE A 101 0.60 9.94 -16.35
CA ILE A 101 1.89 10.63 -16.63
C ILE A 101 2.70 10.84 -15.34
N GLY A 102 3.94 10.34 -15.32
CA GLY A 102 4.97 10.70 -14.36
C GLY A 102 6.20 11.35 -14.99
N ILE A 103 7.12 11.80 -14.15
CA ILE A 103 8.39 12.42 -14.55
C ILE A 103 9.56 11.42 -14.49
N GLY A 104 10.54 11.58 -15.40
CA GLY A 104 11.79 10.81 -15.44
C GLY A 104 11.78 9.62 -16.41
N ASP A 105 12.97 9.26 -16.91
CA ASP A 105 13.15 8.23 -17.97
C ASP A 105 12.80 6.80 -17.52
N TYR A 106 12.65 6.59 -16.20
CA TYR A 106 12.22 5.33 -15.59
C TYR A 106 10.70 5.17 -15.62
N PHE A 107 9.95 6.21 -15.98
CA PHE A 107 8.51 6.20 -15.96
C PHE A 107 7.93 5.43 -17.16
N ASN A 108 7.09 4.43 -16.89
CA ASN A 108 6.43 3.64 -17.92
C ASN A 108 4.90 3.86 -17.88
N LEU A 109 4.40 4.52 -18.93
CA LEU A 109 2.98 4.85 -19.10
C LEU A 109 2.09 3.60 -19.13
N SER A 110 2.49 2.55 -19.85
CA SER A 110 1.71 1.32 -19.99
C SER A 110 1.62 0.53 -18.69
N SER A 111 2.71 0.49 -17.92
CA SER A 111 2.74 -0.15 -16.59
C SER A 111 1.97 0.63 -15.52
N SER A 112 1.56 1.87 -15.83
CA SER A 112 0.81 2.77 -14.95
C SER A 112 -0.62 3.02 -15.43
N ASN A 113 -1.11 2.21 -16.37
CA ASN A 113 -2.46 2.28 -16.89
C ASN A 113 -3.48 1.97 -15.79
N ILE A 114 -4.55 2.77 -15.72
CA ILE A 114 -5.66 2.59 -14.78
C ILE A 114 -6.30 1.20 -14.88
N MET A 115 -6.29 0.57 -16.06
CA MET A 115 -6.85 -0.77 -16.27
C MET A 115 -6.12 -1.84 -15.44
N ASN A 116 -4.85 -1.63 -15.07
CA ASN A 116 -4.11 -2.55 -14.21
C ASN A 116 -4.68 -2.63 -12.78
N LEU A 117 -5.50 -1.63 -12.38
CA LEU A 117 -6.14 -1.57 -11.07
C LEU A 117 -7.50 -2.27 -11.03
N GLU A 118 -7.96 -2.90 -12.12
CA GLU A 118 -9.29 -3.53 -12.17
C GLU A 118 -9.52 -4.52 -11.01
N SER A 119 -8.51 -5.34 -10.67
CA SER A 119 -8.58 -6.30 -9.56
C SER A 119 -8.71 -5.66 -8.17
N VAL A 120 -8.45 -4.37 -8.06
CA VAL A 120 -8.59 -3.57 -6.84
C VAL A 120 -9.90 -2.81 -6.90
N LEU A 121 -10.16 -2.07 -7.98
CA LEU A 121 -11.34 -1.21 -8.12
C LEU A 121 -12.67 -1.99 -8.13
N ARG A 122 -12.66 -3.27 -8.55
CA ARG A 122 -13.86 -4.13 -8.55
C ARG A 122 -14.04 -4.94 -7.26
N ASP A 123 -13.08 -4.88 -6.35
CA ASP A 123 -13.07 -5.70 -5.15
C ASP A 123 -14.10 -5.21 -4.13
N GLN A 124 -15.02 -6.09 -3.73
CA GLN A 124 -16.10 -5.74 -2.81
C GLN A 124 -15.60 -5.38 -1.41
N ARG A 125 -14.37 -5.80 -1.03
CA ARG A 125 -13.75 -5.39 0.23
C ARG A 125 -13.55 -3.87 0.32
N TYR A 126 -13.52 -3.17 -0.81
CA TYR A 126 -13.24 -1.74 -0.89
C TYR A 126 -14.47 -0.91 -1.28
N ALA A 127 -15.69 -1.46 -1.18
CA ALA A 127 -16.91 -0.77 -1.59
C ALA A 127 -17.16 0.56 -0.86
N SER A 128 -16.61 0.74 0.35
CA SER A 128 -16.66 2.00 1.11
C SER A 128 -15.50 2.97 0.81
N THR A 129 -14.57 2.59 -0.07
CA THR A 129 -13.36 3.38 -0.35
C THR A 129 -13.59 4.30 -1.56
N THR A 130 -13.41 5.60 -1.35
CA THR A 130 -13.38 6.56 -2.45
C THR A 130 -11.99 6.54 -3.10
N PHE A 131 -11.92 6.15 -4.37
CA PHE A 131 -10.69 6.22 -5.14
C PHE A 131 -10.61 7.51 -5.97
N VAL A 132 -9.44 8.13 -6.00
CA VAL A 132 -9.15 9.30 -6.85
C VAL A 132 -7.94 8.99 -7.72
N MET A 133 -8.15 8.91 -9.03
CA MET A 133 -7.08 8.69 -9.99
C MET A 133 -6.50 10.04 -10.39
N ILE A 134 -5.20 10.22 -10.17
CA ILE A 134 -4.53 11.49 -10.43
C ILE A 134 -3.69 11.34 -11.70
N HIS A 135 -3.78 12.36 -12.57
CA HIS A 135 -3.11 12.51 -13.88
C HIS A 135 -3.64 11.64 -15.04
N ALA A 136 -4.79 10.98 -14.84
CA ALA A 136 -5.47 10.10 -15.80
C ALA A 136 -5.68 10.71 -17.19
#